data_AF-A0A496VY95-F1
#
_entry.id   AF-A0A496VY95-F1
#
_cell.length_a   1.000
_cell.length_b   1.000
_cell.length_c   1.000
_cell.angle_alpha   90.00
_cell.angle_beta   90.00
_cell.angle_gamma   90.00
#
_symmetry.space_group_name_H-M   'P 1'
#
loop_
_entity.id
_entity.type
_entity.pdbx_description
1 polymer ?
#
loop_
_entity_poly.entity_id
_entity_poly.type
_entity_poly.pdbx_seq_one_letter_code
_entity_poly.pdbx_strand_id
1 'polypeptide(L)' 'MTETVLMTEEQLINQAVEVLMDKLGLLEATRFLALKSSPEKYDDSVKWHQEWQAQLDKEAFFDEVFK' A
#
# COMPACT_ATOMS: atom_id res chain seq x y z
N MET A 1 1.69 34.52 -14.44
CA MET A 1 2.33 33.32 -13.87
C MET A 1 1.47 32.91 -12.69
N THR A 2 0.92 31.71 -12.69
CA THR A 2 0.14 31.20 -11.55
C THR A 2 1.12 30.73 -10.48
N GLU A 3 1.32 31.54 -9.45
CA GLU A 3 2.00 31.10 -8.23
C GLU A 3 1.23 29.91 -7.66
N THR A 4 1.88 28.76 -7.63
CA THR A 4 1.30 27.56 -7.04
C THR A 4 1.69 27.56 -5.58
N VAL A 5 0.80 28.06 -4.72
CA VAL A 5 0.96 27.94 -3.27
C VAL A 5 0.69 26.48 -2.92
N LEU A 6 1.73 25.79 -2.46
CA LEU A 6 1.60 24.43 -1.97
C LEU A 6 0.82 24.44 -0.65
N MET A 7 -0.24 23.64 -0.62
CA MET A 7 -1.02 23.40 0.60
C MET A 7 -0.21 22.59 1.60
N THR A 8 -0.51 22.75 2.88
CA THR A 8 -0.05 21.81 3.90
C THR A 8 -0.72 20.44 3.68
N GLU A 9 -0.12 19.38 4.23
CA GLU A 9 -0.70 18.03 4.13
C GLU A 9 -2.12 17.99 4.70
N GLU A 10 -2.36 18.64 5.84
CA GLU A 10 -3.67 18.72 6.47
C GLU A 10 -4.71 19.42 5.56
N GLN A 11 -4.34 20.55 4.95
CA GLN A 11 -5.20 21.28 4.03
C GLN A 11 -5.55 20.42 2.80
N LEU A 12 -4.54 19.75 2.24
CA LEU A 12 -4.72 18.88 1.08
C LEU A 12 -5.61 17.69 1.40
N ILE A 13 -5.41 17.03 2.55
CA ILE A 13 -6.20 15.87 2.98
C ILE A 13 -7.66 16.27 3.19
N ASN A 14 -7.91 17.38 3.90
CA ASN A 14 -9.27 17.84 4.16
C ASN A 14 -10.01 18.18 2.86
N GLN A 15 -9.36 18.93 1.96
CA GLN A 15 -9.95 19.26 0.67
C GLN A 15 -10.21 18.02 -0.19
N ALA A 16 -9.29 17.06 -0.20
CA ALA A 16 -9.47 15.82 -0.96
C ALA A 16 -10.65 15.00 -0.42
N VAL A 17 -10.79 14.88 0.90
CA VAL A 17 -11.92 14.17 1.52
C VAL A 17 -13.24 14.84 1.19
N GLU A 18 -13.31 16.18 1.29
CA GLU A 18 -14.51 16.94 0.94
C GLU A 18 -14.93 16.69 -0.52
N VAL A 19 -13.98 16.81 -1.47
CA VAL A 19 -14.24 16.53 -2.90
C VAL A 19 -14.71 15.09 -3.12
N LEU A 20 -14.11 14.11 -2.43
CA LEU A 20 -14.52 12.71 -2.55
C LEU A 20 -15.95 12.50 -2.03
N MET A 21 -16.28 13.06 -0.86
CA MET A 21 -17.62 12.96 -0.28
C MET A 21 -18.67 13.64 -1.17
N ASP A 22 -18.36 14.81 -1.72
CA ASP A 22 -19.27 15.55 -2.59
C ASP A 22 -19.53 14.86 -3.94
N LYS A 23 -18.51 14.21 -4.51
CA LYS A 23 -18.61 13.60 -5.84
C LYS A 23 -19.05 12.15 -5.83
N LEU A 24 -18.66 11.39 -4.81
CA LEU A 24 -18.90 9.95 -4.75
C LEU A 24 -19.94 9.57 -3.69
N GLY A 25 -20.24 10.47 -2.76
CA GLY A 25 -21.02 10.16 -1.57
C GLY A 25 -20.22 9.34 -0.56
N LEU A 26 -20.73 9.28 0.67
CA LEU A 26 -20.04 8.68 1.82
C LEU A 26 -19.56 7.24 1.56
N LEU A 27 -20.41 6.42 0.94
CA LEU A 27 -20.12 5.00 0.72
C LEU A 27 -18.95 4.80 -0.24
N GLU A 28 -19.02 5.38 -1.44
CA GLU A 28 -17.98 5.20 -2.46
C GLU A 28 -16.71 5.99 -2.13
N ALA A 29 -16.80 7.14 -1.44
CA ALA A 29 -15.64 7.86 -0.92
C ALA A 29 -14.86 7.03 0.10
N THR A 30 -15.56 6.40 1.04
CA THR A 30 -14.93 5.52 2.04
C THR A 30 -14.29 4.30 1.38
N ARG A 31 -14.99 3.68 0.42
CA ARG A 31 -14.44 2.58 -0.38
C ARG A 31 -13.19 3.00 -1.13
N PHE A 32 -13.18 4.16 -1.77
CA PHE A 32 -12.03 4.71 -2.49
C PHE A 32 -10.80 4.86 -1.59
N LEU A 33 -10.97 5.43 -0.39
CA LEU A 33 -9.88 5.56 0.58
C LEU A 33 -9.35 4.20 1.03
N ALA A 34 -10.22 3.19 1.12
CA ALA A 34 -9.84 1.82 1.46
C ALA A 34 -9.18 1.03 0.31
N LEU A 35 -9.23 1.50 -0.94
CA LEU A 35 -8.59 0.80 -2.07
C LEU A 35 -7.06 0.71 -1.91
N LYS A 36 -6.42 1.71 -1.30
CA LYS A 36 -4.96 1.65 -1.02
C LYS A 36 -4.61 0.56 -0.01
N SER A 37 -5.55 0.25 0.89
CA SER A 37 -5.45 -0.82 1.89
C SER A 37 -5.89 -2.18 1.34
N SER A 38 -6.32 -2.26 0.07
CA SER A 38 -6.73 -3.53 -0.51
C SER A 38 -5.52 -4.46 -0.66
N PRO A 39 -5.58 -5.69 -0.11
CA PRO A 39 -4.45 -6.60 0.03
C PRO A 39 -3.73 -6.98 -1.26
N GLU A 40 -4.35 -6.79 -2.43
CA GLU A 40 -3.79 -7.19 -3.74
C GLU A 40 -2.44 -6.52 -4.06
N LYS A 41 -2.08 -5.42 -3.38
CA LYS A 41 -0.79 -4.73 -3.52
C LYS A 41 0.24 -5.06 -2.43
N TYR A 42 -0.16 -5.68 -1.34
CA TYR A 42 0.82 -6.32 -0.47
C TYR A 42 1.13 -7.63 -1.15
N ASP A 43 2.29 -7.70 -1.78
CA ASP A 43 2.86 -8.97 -2.22
C ASP A 43 2.66 -9.93 -1.04
N ASP A 44 1.89 -10.99 -1.25
CA ASP A 44 1.52 -11.90 -0.19
C ASP A 44 2.83 -12.37 0.44
N SER A 45 3.16 -11.88 1.64
CA SER A 45 4.49 -12.07 2.22
C SER A 45 4.81 -13.57 2.34
N VAL A 46 3.77 -14.40 2.42
CA VAL A 46 3.88 -15.85 2.37
C VAL A 46 4.28 -16.32 0.99
N LYS A 47 3.63 -15.84 -0.07
CA LYS A 47 3.99 -16.14 -1.46
C LYS A 47 5.39 -15.68 -1.81
N TRP A 48 5.76 -14.46 -1.42
CA TRP A 48 7.13 -13.94 -1.59
C TRP A 48 8.15 -14.84 -0.87
N HIS A 49 7.86 -15.24 0.36
CA HIS A 49 8.73 -16.13 1.12
C HIS A 49 8.81 -17.54 0.50
N GLN A 50 7.71 -18.06 -0.04
CA GLN A 50 7.68 -19.34 -0.76
C GLN A 50 8.53 -19.30 -2.04
N GLU A 51 8.42 -18.23 -2.82
CA GLU A 51 9.23 -18.02 -4.03
C GLU A 51 10.72 -17.89 -3.70
N TRP A 52 11.06 -17.19 -2.62
CA TRP A 52 12.43 -17.11 -2.10
C TRP A 52 12.94 -18.48 -1.63
N GLN A 53 12.16 -19.23 -0.84
CA GLN A 53 12.54 -20.57 -0.39
C GLN A 53 12.77 -21.55 -1.54
N ALA A 54 11.99 -21.45 -2.62
CA ALA A 54 12.14 -22.30 -3.79
C ALA A 54 13.47 -22.09 -4.54
N GLN A 55 14.15 -20.97 -4.31
CA GLN A 55 15.44 -20.65 -4.93
C GLN A 55 16.64 -21.13 -4.10
N LEU A 56 16.42 -21.62 -2.88
CA LEU A 56 17.50 -22.05 -1.99
C LEU A 56 17.92 -23.50 -2.23
N ASP A 57 19.22 -23.75 -2.16
CA ASP A 57 19.74 -25.09 -1.89
C ASP A 57 19.50 -25.40 -0.41
N LYS A 58 18.55 -26.30 -0.17
CA LYS A 58 18.06 -26.65 1.17
C LYS A 58 19.16 -27.19 2.07
N GLU A 59 20.09 -27.98 1.53
CA GLU A 59 21.14 -28.62 2.33
C GLU A 59 22.18 -27.56 2.75
N ALA A 60 22.65 -26.76 1.80
CA ALA A 60 23.59 -25.68 2.07
C ALA A 60 23.03 -24.63 3.05
N PHE A 61 21.75 -24.27 2.90
CA PHE A 61 21.09 -23.29 3.77
C PHE A 61 20.97 -23.81 5.21
N PHE A 62 20.57 -25.07 5.41
CA PHE A 62 20.44 -25.62 6.75
C PHE A 62 21.79 -25.81 7.45
N ASP A 63 22.84 -26.18 6.71
CA ASP A 63 24.21 -26.26 7.22
C ASP A 63 24.76 -24.88 7.65
N GLU A 64 24.28 -23.79 7.05
CA GLU A 64 24.63 -22.42 7.43
C GLU A 64 23.85 -21.94 8.67
N VAL A 65 22.53 -22.14 8.68
CA VAL A 65 21.64 -21.58 9.70
C VAL A 65 21.68 -22.33 11.02
N PHE A 66 21.83 -23.65 10.99
CA PHE A 66 21.76 -24.51 12.17
C PHE A 66 23.13 -24.99 12.68
N LYS A 67 24.18 -24.26 12.34
CA LYS A 67 25.52 -24.45 12.90
C LYS A 67 25.63 -24.11 14.37
#